data_AF-A0A427B2S5-F1
#
_entry.id   AF-A0A427B2S5-F1
#
_cell.length_a   1.000
_cell.length_b   1.000
_cell.length_c   1.000
_cell.angle_alpha   90.00
_cell.angle_beta   90.00
_cell.angle_gamma   90.00
#
_symmetry.space_group_name_H-M   'P 1'
#
loop_
_entity.id
_entity.type
_entity.pdbx_description
1 polymer ?
#
loop_
_entity_poly.entity_id
_entity_poly.type
_entity_poly.pdbx_seq_one_letter_code
_entity_poly.pdbx_strand_id
1 'polypeptide(L)'
;MLTEAEAFLEAELKTEGQKAMVTYKASRGFESILEKMGRVSYEFGCRVALERLRGKHPDITIEQDPFAECSEDANVEMDLNQPFDNGITSEKQPTL
;
A
#
# COMPACT_ATOMS: atom_id res chain seq x y z
N MET A 1 -41.71 24.76 15.43
CA MET A 1 -41.85 24.37 14.00
C MET A 1 -40.61 24.67 13.18
N LEU A 2 -40.04 25.89 13.20
CA LEU A 2 -38.80 26.18 12.45
C LEU A 2 -37.59 25.32 12.88
N THR A 3 -37.40 25.12 14.18
CA THR A 3 -36.26 24.37 14.75
C THR A 3 -36.28 22.87 14.44
N GLU A 4 -37.47 22.31 14.26
CA GLU A 4 -37.67 20.88 13.97
C GLU A 4 -37.36 20.58 12.50
N ALA A 5 -37.75 21.49 11.60
CA ALA A 5 -37.39 21.42 10.18
C ALA A 5 -35.88 21.61 9.95
N GLU A 6 -35.23 22.47 10.75
CA GLU A 6 -33.77 22.67 10.72
C GLU A 6 -33.02 21.41 11.19
N ALA A 7 -33.46 20.82 12.30
CA ALA A 7 -32.87 19.58 12.81
C ALA A 7 -33.08 18.39 11.85
N PHE A 8 -34.22 18.33 11.16
CA PHE A 8 -34.50 17.31 10.16
C PHE A 8 -33.57 17.46 8.94
N LEU A 9 -33.41 18.68 8.43
CA LEU A 9 -32.52 18.98 7.31
C LEU A 9 -31.05 18.66 7.66
N GLU A 10 -30.60 19.02 8.86
CA GLU A 10 -29.25 18.71 9.33
C GLU A 10 -29.02 17.20 9.45
N ALA A 11 -30.00 16.45 9.98
CA ALA A 11 -29.93 15.00 10.07
C ALA A 11 -29.89 14.35 8.69
N GLU A 12 -30.72 14.81 7.76
CA GLU A 12 -30.77 14.30 6.38
C GLU A 12 -29.44 14.53 5.65
N LEU A 13 -28.89 15.75 5.73
CA LEU A 13 -27.60 16.11 5.11
C LEU A 13 -26.44 15.28 5.71
N LYS A 14 -26.48 15.01 7.01
CA LYS A 14 -25.51 14.13 7.68
C LYS A 14 -25.60 12.68 7.19
N THR A 15 -26.82 12.16 7.02
CA THR A 15 -27.02 10.80 6.49
C THR A 15 -26.60 10.67 5.03
N GLU A 16 -26.89 11.69 4.21
CA GLU A 16 -26.48 11.74 2.80
C GLU A 16 -24.95 11.84 2.69
N GLY A 17 -24.32 12.67 3.51
CA GLY A 17 -22.86 12.78 3.57
C GLY A 17 -22.18 11.46 3.95
N GLN A 18 -22.73 10.72 4.92
CA GLN A 18 -22.23 9.39 5.28
C GLN A 18 -22.38 8.40 4.13
N LYS A 19 -23.52 8.42 3.44
CA LYS A 19 -23.77 7.57 2.27
C LYS A 19 -22.80 7.88 1.13
N ALA A 20 -22.56 9.16 0.83
CA ALA A 20 -21.60 9.62 -0.15
C ALA A 20 -20.15 9.22 0.20
N MET A 21 -19.80 9.23 1.50
CA MET A 21 -18.48 8.77 1.94
C MET A 21 -18.31 7.26 1.76
N VAL A 22 -19.34 6.47 2.08
CA VAL A 22 -19.31 5.01 1.89
C VAL A 22 -19.19 4.67 0.40
N THR A 23 -19.97 5.32 -0.46
CA THR A 23 -19.88 5.09 -1.92
C THR A 23 -18.53 5.53 -2.48
N TYR A 24 -17.97 6.65 -2.01
CA TYR A 24 -16.63 7.08 -2.39
C TYR A 24 -15.54 6.07 -1.99
N LYS A 25 -15.57 5.58 -0.74
CA LYS A 25 -14.60 4.59 -0.26
C LYS A 25 -14.72 3.24 -0.98
N ALA A 26 -15.91 2.88 -1.44
CA ALA A 26 -16.14 1.69 -2.26
C ALA A 26 -15.84 1.91 -3.75
N SER A 27 -15.50 3.13 -4.17
CA SER A 27 -15.20 3.42 -5.56
C SER A 27 -13.82 2.91 -5.97
N ARG A 28 -13.71 2.44 -7.22
CA ARG A 28 -12.42 2.02 -7.82
C ARG A 28 -11.37 3.14 -7.81
N GLY A 29 -11.79 4.40 -7.90
CA GLY A 29 -10.89 5.54 -7.83
C GLY A 29 -10.17 5.62 -6.48
N PHE A 30 -10.90 5.41 -5.37
CA PHE A 30 -10.33 5.39 -4.04
C PHE A 30 -9.36 4.22 -3.85
N GLU A 31 -9.74 3.02 -4.28
CA GLU A 31 -8.87 1.84 -4.27
C GLU A 31 -7.55 2.10 -5.02
N SER A 32 -7.61 2.68 -6.23
CA SER A 32 -6.42 2.99 -7.03
C SER A 32 -5.50 4.02 -6.38
N ILE A 33 -6.05 4.95 -5.59
CA ILE A 33 -5.25 5.92 -4.83
C ILE A 33 -4.57 5.22 -3.65
N LEU A 34 -5.29 4.34 -2.93
CA LEU A 34 -4.70 3.57 -1.83
C LEU A 34 -3.56 2.68 -2.32
N GLU A 35 -3.74 2.00 -3.45
CA GLU A 35 -2.71 1.17 -4.06
C GLU A 35 -1.45 1.98 -4.40
N LYS A 36 -1.62 3.13 -5.06
CA LYS A 36 -0.51 4.06 -5.37
C LYS A 36 0.18 4.56 -4.10
N MET A 37 -0.58 4.94 -3.07
CA MET A 37 -0.02 5.37 -1.79
C MET A 37 0.76 4.25 -1.09
N GLY A 38 0.26 3.01 -1.16
CA GLY A 38 0.94 1.82 -0.64
C GLY A 38 2.28 1.59 -1.32
N ARG A 39 2.31 1.59 -2.66
CA ARG A 39 3.53 1.44 -3.47
C ARG A 39 4.58 2.49 -3.11
N VAL A 40 4.19 3.77 -3.08
CA VAL A 40 5.11 4.88 -2.76
C VAL A 40 5.67 4.74 -1.34
N SER A 41 4.84 4.37 -0.38
CA SER A 41 5.26 4.22 1.02
C SER A 41 6.22 3.05 1.20
N TYR A 42 5.95 1.93 0.52
CA TYR A 42 6.81 0.76 0.53
C TYR A 42 8.18 1.05 -0.10
N GLU A 43 8.20 1.62 -1.32
CA GLU A 43 9.42 1.99 -2.04
C GLU A 43 10.28 2.96 -1.21
N PHE A 44 9.64 3.97 -0.60
CA PHE A 44 10.33 4.91 0.28
C PHE A 44 10.92 4.22 1.52
N GLY A 45 10.15 3.35 2.18
CA GLY A 45 10.62 2.58 3.33
C GLY A 45 11.83 1.71 3.02
N CYS A 46 11.82 1.06 1.85
CA CYS A 46 12.92 0.24 1.37
C CYS A 46 14.18 1.08 1.08
N ARG A 47 14.06 2.22 0.41
CA ARG A 47 15.19 3.14 0.19
C ARG A 47 15.80 3.61 1.51
N VAL A 48 14.97 3.97 2.49
CA VAL A 48 15.45 4.37 3.81
C VAL A 48 16.17 3.23 4.53
N ALA A 49 15.66 2.00 4.45
CA ALA A 49 16.31 0.83 5.04
C ALA A 49 17.67 0.54 4.37
N LEU A 50 17.73 0.67 3.04
CA LEU A 50 18.93 0.49 2.24
C LEU A 50 20.03 1.49 2.62
N GLU A 51 19.69 2.78 2.70
CA GLU A 51 20.65 3.81 3.09
C GLU A 51 21.14 3.63 4.53
N ARG A 52 20.26 3.19 5.44
CA ARG A 52 20.66 2.85 6.82
C ARG A 52 21.62 1.67 6.87
N LEU A 53 21.41 0.65 6.03
CA LEU A 53 22.29 -0.51 5.94
C LEU A 53 23.67 -0.09 5.43
N ARG A 54 23.71 0.68 4.34
CA ARG A 54 24.95 1.23 3.76
C ARG A 54 25.72 2.09 4.77
N GLY A 55 25.03 2.95 5.52
CA GLY A 55 25.66 3.79 6.53
C GLY A 55 26.28 3.01 7.70
N LYS A 56 25.73 1.83 8.05
CA LYS A 56 26.27 0.97 9.12
C LYS A 56 27.36 0.03 8.63
N HIS A 57 27.28 -0.40 7.37
CA HIS A 57 28.17 -1.41 6.81
C HIS A 57 28.57 -0.99 5.38
N PRO A 58 29.54 -0.08 5.24
CA PRO A 58 29.93 0.49 3.95
C PRO A 58 30.55 -0.53 2.99
N ASP A 59 31.03 -1.67 3.50
CA ASP A 59 31.66 -2.73 2.70
C ASP A 59 30.64 -3.70 2.07
N ILE A 60 29.35 -3.61 2.43
CA ILE A 60 28.31 -4.46 1.86
C ILE A 60 28.00 -3.97 0.46
N THR A 61 28.37 -4.78 -0.53
CA THR A 61 28.00 -4.56 -1.93
C THR A 61 26.61 -5.15 -2.15
N ILE A 62 25.64 -4.28 -2.47
CA ILE A 62 24.29 -4.70 -2.83
C ILE A 62 24.24 -4.70 -4.35
N GLU A 63 24.13 -5.90 -4.94
CA GLU A 63 24.36 -6.20 -6.36
C GLU A 63 23.50 -5.36 -7.32
N GLN A 64 22.26 -5.04 -6.93
CA GLN A 64 21.39 -4.08 -7.58
C GLN A 64 20.44 -3.47 -6.54
N ASP A 65 20.03 -2.22 -6.72
CA ASP A 65 18.86 -1.69 -6.02
C ASP A 65 17.64 -2.50 -6.49
N PRO A 66 16.98 -3.31 -5.63
CA PRO A 66 15.83 -4.10 -6.02
C PRO A 66 14.64 -3.25 -6.50
N PHE A 67 14.72 -1.94 -6.31
CA PHE A 67 13.73 -0.94 -6.69
C PHE A 67 14.23 0.05 -7.76
N ALA A 68 15.45 -0.15 -8.28
CA ALA A 68 15.83 0.55 -9.50
C ALA A 68 14.87 0.12 -10.60
N GLU A 69 14.36 1.09 -11.34
CA GLU A 69 13.48 0.85 -12.48
C GLU A 69 14.31 0.14 -13.56
N CYS A 70 14.29 -1.19 -13.52
CA CYS A 70 14.89 -2.02 -14.56
C CYS A 70 14.12 -1.72 -15.84
N SER A 71 14.79 -1.19 -16.86
CA SER A 71 14.14 -0.88 -18.14
C SER A 71 13.56 -2.13 -18.82
N GLU A 72 14.03 -3.30 -18.41
CA GLU A 72 13.50 -4.62 -18.80
C GLU A 72 12.15 -4.93 -18.13
N ASP A 73 11.94 -4.45 -16.90
CA ASP A 73 10.72 -4.62 -16.09
C ASP A 73 9.72 -3.47 -16.28
N ALA A 74 10.08 -2.40 -16.98
CA ALA A 74 9.18 -1.27 -17.27
C ALA A 74 7.90 -1.68 -18.03
N ASN A 75 7.96 -2.83 -18.71
CA ASN A 75 6.87 -3.45 -19.46
C ASN A 75 6.39 -4.76 -18.81
N VAL A 76 6.94 -5.12 -17.65
CA VAL A 76 6.46 -6.23 -16.82
C VAL A 76 5.37 -5.67 -15.91
N GLU A 77 4.13 -5.98 -16.25
CA GLU A 77 2.99 -5.72 -15.36
C GLU A 77 3.19 -6.56 -14.09
N MET A 78 3.56 -5.90 -12.99
CA MET A 78 3.62 -6.55 -11.69
C MET A 78 2.21 -6.99 -11.30
N ASP A 79 1.99 -8.29 -11.19
CA ASP A 79 0.72 -8.84 -10.73
C ASP A 79 0.45 -8.39 -9.30
N LEU A 80 -0.49 -7.44 -9.17
CA LEU A 80 -0.92 -6.82 -7.92
C LEU A 80 -1.59 -7.82 -6.96
N ASN A 81 -1.94 -9.01 -7.44
CA ASN A 81 -2.57 -10.06 -6.66
C ASN A 81 -1.60 -11.15 -6.22
N GLN A 82 -0.28 -10.99 -6.47
CA GLN A 82 0.73 -11.92 -5.97
C GLN A 82 0.66 -11.96 -4.43
N PRO A 83 0.26 -13.08 -3.82
CA PRO A 83 0.25 -13.20 -2.38
C PRO A 83 1.70 -13.22 -1.89
N PHE A 84 2.00 -12.43 -0.86
CA PHE A 84 3.30 -12.51 -0.19
C PHE A 84 3.48 -13.92 0.38
N ASP A 85 4.54 -14.61 -0.05
CA ASP A 85 4.88 -15.91 0.50
C ASP A 85 5.43 -15.73 1.92
N ASN A 86 4.53 -15.79 2.89
CA ASN A 86 4.86 -15.81 4.32
C ASN A 86 5.24 -17.24 4.78
N GLY A 87 5.54 -18.13 3.85
CA GLY A 87 5.97 -19.49 4.11
C GLY A 87 7.22 -19.50 4.97
N ILE A 88 7.05 -19.81 6.25
CA ILE A 88 8.16 -20.17 7.13
C ILE A 88 8.65 -21.52 6.59
N THR A 89 9.72 -21.51 5.80
CA THR A 89 10.38 -22.75 5.35
C THR A 89 10.93 -23.45 6.59
N SER A 90 10.13 -24.31 7.20
CA SER A 90 10.60 -25.24 8.23
C SER A 90 11.59 -26.18 7.56
N GLU A 91 12.87 -25.99 7.88
CA GLU A 91 13.97 -26.84 7.42
C GLU A 91 13.64 -28.31 7.75
N LYS A 92 13.42 -29.13 6.71
CA LYS A 92 13.42 -30.58 6.91
C LYS A 92 14.85 -31.02 7.17
N GLN A 93 15.10 -31.50 8.38
CA GLN A 93 16.35 -32.14 8.78
C GLN A 93 16.74 -33.25 7.80
N PRO A 94 18.03 -33.41 7.44
CA PRO A 94 18.47 -34.52 6.61
C PRO A 94 18.40 -35.83 7.41
N THR A 95 17.66 -36.81 6.92
CA THR A 95 17.76 -38.19 7.40
C THR A 95 19.03 -38.81 6.83
N LEU A 96 19.90 -39.27 7.72
CA LEU A 96 21.16 -39.97 7.45
C LEU A 96 20.93 -41.37 6.86
#